data_AF-A0A068SGP9-F1
#
_entry.id   AF-A0A068SGP9-F1
#
_cell.length_a   1.000
_cell.length_b   1.000
_cell.length_c   1.000
_cell.angle_alpha   90.00
_cell.angle_beta   90.00
_cell.angle_gamma   90.00
#
_symmetry.space_group_name_H-M   'P 1'
#
loop_
_entity.id
_entity.type
_entity.pdbx_description
1 polymer ?
#
loop_
_entity_poly.entity_id
_entity_poly.type
_entity_poly.pdbx_seq_one_letter_code
_entity_poly.pdbx_strand_id
1 'polypeptide(L)'
;MEEPYNADHLIHILFQYHESLDYIALAGSITEPSALFESRNRDSRLKFGRLQQLVIDARNEGYVKLATFIISRSPHIHSITLDQHTANHDHICNALKRLPNLRMITAWKIPADASSFHRLLLHDAQLAMDSSLEELKIDFVVDVSDISWLHTISRLETLRHLVLLTWQSMPLRRT
;
A
#
# COMPACT_ATOMS: atom_id res chain seq x y z
N MET A 1 -26.30 -0.33 3.20
CA MET A 1 -25.24 -0.13 4.20
C MET A 1 -24.72 -1.51 4.53
N GLU A 2 -23.48 -1.82 4.13
CA GLU A 2 -22.82 -3.06 4.54
C GLU A 2 -22.42 -2.92 6.01
N GLU A 3 -22.76 -3.90 6.85
CA GLU A 3 -22.28 -3.94 8.23
C GLU A 3 -20.75 -4.09 8.21
N PRO A 4 -20.00 -3.30 9.01
CA PRO A 4 -18.56 -3.45 9.08
C PRO A 4 -18.22 -4.86 9.56
N TYR A 5 -17.38 -5.56 8.80
CA TYR A 5 -16.88 -6.89 9.20
C TYR A 5 -16.22 -6.79 10.58
N ASN A 6 -16.51 -7.77 11.44
CA ASN A 6 -15.90 -7.85 12.76
C ASN A 6 -14.38 -8.04 12.61
N ALA A 7 -13.63 -7.00 12.96
CA ALA A 7 -12.17 -6.97 12.87
C ALA A 7 -11.51 -8.18 13.54
N ASP A 8 -12.05 -8.63 14.68
CA ASP A 8 -11.48 -9.73 15.47
C ASP A 8 -11.55 -11.06 14.73
N HIS A 9 -12.62 -11.28 13.95
CA HIS A 9 -12.75 -12.49 13.16
C HIS A 9 -11.74 -12.51 12.02
N LEU A 10 -11.57 -11.38 11.31
CA LEU A 10 -10.56 -11.23 10.27
C LEU A 10 -9.15 -11.43 10.84
N ILE A 11 -8.85 -10.79 11.98
CA ILE A 11 -7.57 -10.92 12.66
C ILE A 11 -7.29 -12.38 13.05
N HIS A 12 -8.31 -13.10 13.54
CA HIS A 12 -8.19 -14.51 13.87
C HIS A 12 -7.84 -15.36 12.65
N ILE A 13 -8.53 -15.16 11.53
CA ILE A 13 -8.24 -15.87 10.27
C ILE A 13 -6.80 -15.59 9.81
N LEU A 14 -6.39 -14.32 9.80
CA LEU A 14 -5.03 -13.93 9.42
C LEU A 14 -3.99 -14.62 10.29
N PHE A 15 -4.21 -14.72 11.61
CA PHE A 15 -3.30 -15.38 12.54
C PHE A 15 -3.39 -16.90 12.53
N GLN A 16 -4.47 -17.49 12.02
CA GLN A 16 -4.57 -18.92 11.85
C GLN A 16 -3.79 -19.38 10.61
N TYR A 17 -3.81 -18.57 9.53
CA TYR A 17 -3.28 -18.95 8.23
C TYR A 17 -1.98 -18.23 7.83
N HIS A 18 -1.36 -17.45 8.73
CA HIS A 18 -0.21 -16.59 8.43
C HIS A 18 0.97 -17.31 7.75
N GLU A 19 1.19 -18.59 8.03
CA GLU A 19 2.28 -19.36 7.43
C GLU A 19 1.98 -19.86 6.01
N SER A 20 0.70 -19.84 5.61
CA SER A 20 0.22 -20.41 4.34
C SER A 20 -0.20 -19.36 3.31
N LEU A 21 -0.61 -18.17 3.75
CA LEU A 21 -1.08 -17.10 2.88
C LEU A 21 0.08 -16.53 2.05
N ASP A 22 -0.09 -16.54 0.73
CA ASP A 22 0.80 -15.90 -0.26
C ASP A 22 0.20 -14.62 -0.87
N TYR A 23 -1.12 -14.46 -0.76
CA TYR A 23 -1.88 -13.30 -1.18
C TYR A 23 -2.88 -12.87 -0.10
N ILE A 24 -2.94 -11.56 0.18
CA ILE A 24 -3.96 -10.95 1.05
C ILE A 24 -4.54 -9.73 0.35
N ALA A 25 -5.87 -9.58 0.39
CA ALA A 25 -6.57 -8.36 0.00
C ALA A 25 -7.38 -7.82 1.17
N LEU A 26 -7.08 -6.60 1.58
CA LEU A 26 -7.82 -5.84 2.59
C LEU A 26 -8.61 -4.75 1.87
N ALA A 27 -9.94 -4.81 1.92
CA ALA A 27 -10.80 -3.83 1.28
C ALA A 27 -11.95 -3.39 2.19
N GLY A 28 -12.29 -2.10 2.15
CA GLY A 28 -13.41 -1.52 2.88
C GLY A 28 -13.01 -0.88 4.20
N SER A 29 -13.80 -1.11 5.25
CA SER A 29 -13.53 -0.65 6.62
C SER A 29 -13.69 -1.78 7.63
N ILE A 30 -12.94 -1.70 8.72
CA ILE A 30 -13.11 -2.56 9.90
C ILE A 30 -13.36 -1.71 11.14
N THR A 31 -13.99 -2.29 12.15
CA THR A 31 -13.92 -1.70 13.50
C THR A 31 -12.46 -1.60 13.94
N GLU A 32 -12.12 -0.64 14.81
CA GLU A 32 -10.75 -0.52 15.33
C GLU A 32 -10.26 -1.88 15.89
N PRO A 33 -9.01 -2.28 15.64
CA PRO A 33 -8.47 -3.54 16.12
C PRO A 33 -8.59 -3.65 17.65
N SER A 34 -9.07 -4.78 18.16
CA SER A 34 -9.26 -4.99 19.60
C SER A 34 -7.95 -5.25 20.34
N ALA A 35 -8.04 -5.47 21.66
CA ALA A 35 -6.92 -5.89 22.50
C ALA A 35 -6.20 -7.16 22.00
N LEU A 36 -6.89 -8.03 21.24
CA LEU A 36 -6.28 -9.20 20.62
C LEU A 36 -5.18 -8.80 19.63
N PHE A 37 -5.44 -7.79 18.79
CA PHE A 37 -4.44 -7.24 17.87
C PHE A 37 -3.24 -6.70 18.63
N GLU A 38 -3.46 -5.90 19.67
CA GLU A 38 -2.38 -5.32 20.47
C GLU A 38 -1.50 -6.38 21.15
N SER A 39 -2.10 -7.44 21.69
CA SER A 39 -1.36 -8.56 22.29
C SER A 39 -0.49 -9.30 21.27
N ARG A 40 -0.99 -9.49 20.05
CA ARG A 40 -0.34 -10.24 18.97
C ARG A 40 0.66 -9.40 18.21
N ASN A 41 0.45 -8.08 18.15
CA ASN A 41 1.39 -7.12 17.59
C ASN A 41 2.77 -7.20 18.28
N ARG A 42 2.75 -7.50 19.59
CA ARG A 42 3.95 -7.70 20.41
C ARG A 42 4.61 -9.06 20.21
N ASP A 43 3.94 -10.05 19.61
CA ASP A 43 4.57 -11.36 19.34
C ASP A 43 5.49 -11.24 18.12
N SER A 44 6.80 -11.22 18.38
CA SER A 44 7.81 -11.11 17.33
C SER A 44 7.94 -12.34 16.45
N ARG A 45 7.36 -13.48 16.87
CA ARG A 45 7.42 -14.75 16.15
C ARG A 45 6.39 -14.83 15.04
N LEU A 46 5.31 -14.05 15.11
CA LEU A 46 4.31 -14.04 14.06
C LEU A 46 4.91 -13.42 12.79
N LYS A 47 4.99 -14.22 11.72
CA LYS A 47 5.50 -13.81 10.41
C LYS A 47 4.60 -14.34 9.31
N PHE A 48 4.33 -13.54 8.30
CA PHE A 48 3.70 -14.01 7.07
C PHE A 48 4.80 -14.46 6.11
N GLY A 49 5.38 -15.63 6.39
CA GLY A 49 6.60 -16.12 5.74
C GLY A 49 6.44 -16.49 4.26
N ARG A 50 5.21 -16.56 3.75
CA ARG A 50 4.92 -16.86 2.34
C ARG A 50 4.24 -15.72 1.60
N LEU A 51 3.88 -14.64 2.31
CA LEU A 51 3.13 -13.53 1.72
C LEU A 51 3.99 -12.81 0.69
N GLN A 52 3.48 -12.78 -0.52
CA GLN A 52 4.13 -12.24 -1.71
C GLN A 52 3.40 -11.01 -2.24
N GLN A 53 2.08 -10.99 -2.11
CA GLN A 53 1.22 -9.96 -2.66
C GLN A 53 0.25 -9.44 -1.61
N LEU A 54 0.11 -8.12 -1.54
CA LEU A 54 -0.82 -7.48 -0.62
C LEU A 54 -1.57 -6.34 -1.30
N VAL A 55 -2.90 -6.39 -1.25
CA VAL A 55 -3.80 -5.34 -1.74
C VAL A 55 -4.40 -4.61 -0.54
N ILE A 56 -4.38 -3.27 -0.58
CA ILE A 56 -4.81 -2.39 0.50
C ILE A 56 -5.76 -1.32 -0.07
N ASP A 57 -7.06 -1.54 0.08
CA ASP A 57 -8.14 -0.54 0.00
C ASP A 57 -8.62 -0.24 1.43
N ALA A 58 -7.82 0.58 2.15
CA ALA A 58 -8.10 0.95 3.53
C ALA A 58 -8.93 2.23 3.59
N ARG A 59 -10.18 2.15 4.05
CA ARG A 59 -11.08 3.31 4.22
C ARG A 59 -11.11 3.87 5.63
N ASN A 60 -10.36 3.27 6.56
CA ASN A 60 -10.21 3.76 7.92
C ASN A 60 -8.86 3.38 8.56
N GLU A 61 -8.56 4.00 9.70
CA GLU A 61 -7.31 3.82 10.46
C GLU A 61 -7.08 2.37 10.93
N GLY A 62 -8.14 1.64 11.25
CA GLY A 62 -8.05 0.23 11.63
C GLY A 62 -7.37 -0.62 10.56
N TYR A 63 -7.77 -0.46 9.30
CA TYR A 63 -7.12 -1.17 8.19
C TYR A 63 -5.71 -0.66 7.91
N VAL A 64 -5.45 0.64 8.08
CA VAL A 64 -4.08 1.19 7.95
C VAL A 64 -3.14 0.49 8.95
N LYS A 65 -3.55 0.39 10.23
CA LYS A 65 -2.78 -0.31 11.27
C LYS A 65 -2.56 -1.78 10.93
N LEU A 66 -3.61 -2.48 10.50
CA LEU A 66 -3.53 -3.89 10.13
C LEU A 66 -2.61 -4.11 8.93
N ALA A 67 -2.74 -3.30 7.89
CA ALA A 67 -1.88 -3.36 6.70
C ALA A 67 -0.41 -3.09 7.05
N THR A 68 -0.13 -2.03 7.82
CA THR A 68 1.22 -1.73 8.31
C THR A 68 1.80 -2.90 9.13
N PHE A 69 0.99 -3.51 9.99
CA PHE A 69 1.39 -4.69 10.75
C PHE A 69 1.77 -5.85 9.83
N ILE A 70 0.90 -6.22 8.88
CA ILE A 70 1.16 -7.29 7.91
C ILE A 70 2.45 -7.00 7.15
N ILE A 71 2.63 -5.80 6.58
CA ILE A 71 3.85 -5.41 5.85
C ILE A 71 5.10 -5.64 6.71
N SER A 72 5.09 -5.20 7.97
CA SER A 72 6.24 -5.33 8.87
C SER A 72 6.62 -6.78 9.22
N ARG A 73 5.70 -7.72 9.02
CA ARG A 73 5.86 -9.16 9.32
C ARG A 73 6.01 -10.02 8.06
N SER A 74 6.13 -9.40 6.89
CA SER A 74 6.09 -10.08 5.59
C SER A 74 7.32 -9.77 4.73
N PRO A 75 8.48 -10.39 5.02
CA PRO A 75 9.74 -10.05 4.35
C PRO A 75 9.79 -10.44 2.86
N HIS A 76 8.85 -11.23 2.38
CA HIS A 76 8.81 -11.77 1.02
C HIS A 76 7.81 -11.05 0.10
N ILE A 77 7.17 -9.97 0.57
CA ILE A 77 6.30 -9.15 -0.29
C ILE A 77 7.13 -8.60 -1.44
N HIS A 78 6.65 -8.86 -2.65
CA HIS A 78 7.21 -8.31 -3.88
C HIS A 78 6.22 -7.49 -4.69
N SER A 79 4.92 -7.59 -4.41
CA SER A 79 3.88 -6.79 -5.06
C SER A 79 2.92 -6.18 -4.05
N ILE A 80 2.67 -4.89 -4.21
CA ILE A 80 1.74 -4.11 -3.39
C ILE A 80 0.77 -3.36 -4.29
N THR A 81 -0.51 -3.42 -3.94
CA THR A 81 -1.54 -2.53 -4.48
C THR A 81 -2.10 -1.66 -3.38
N LEU A 82 -2.09 -0.34 -3.58
CA LEU A 82 -2.63 0.67 -2.66
C LEU A 82 -3.79 1.37 -3.36
N ASP A 83 -4.94 1.51 -2.70
CA ASP A 83 -6.01 2.43 -3.09
C ASP A 83 -6.15 3.50 -2.01
N GLN A 84 -5.81 4.74 -2.38
CA GLN A 84 -5.61 5.80 -1.40
C GLN A 84 -6.94 6.48 -1.02
N HIS A 85 -7.60 5.97 0.03
CA HIS A 85 -8.85 6.59 0.55
C HIS A 85 -8.68 7.38 1.85
N THR A 86 -7.69 7.04 2.69
CA THR A 86 -7.45 7.67 4.00
C THR A 86 -6.31 8.70 4.00
N ALA A 87 -6.26 9.58 5.00
CA ALA A 87 -5.17 10.55 5.16
C ALA A 87 -3.86 9.93 5.68
N ASN A 88 -3.89 8.84 6.46
CA ASN A 88 -2.71 8.29 7.16
C ASN A 88 -1.90 7.23 6.39
N HIS A 89 -1.72 7.41 5.08
CA HIS A 89 -0.88 6.52 4.26
C HIS A 89 0.62 6.57 4.59
N ASP A 90 1.04 7.55 5.40
CA ASP A 90 2.40 7.68 5.90
C ASP A 90 2.92 6.40 6.56
N HIS A 91 2.10 5.72 7.37
CA HIS A 91 2.51 4.49 8.04
C HIS A 91 2.75 3.34 7.07
N ILE A 92 1.87 3.18 6.07
CA ILE A 92 2.01 2.18 5.02
C ILE A 92 3.27 2.48 4.20
N CYS A 93 3.41 3.70 3.68
CA CYS A 93 4.56 4.08 2.86
C CYS A 93 5.89 3.91 3.60
N ASN A 94 5.95 4.24 4.90
CA ASN A 94 7.15 4.02 5.70
C ASN A 94 7.46 2.54 5.96
N ALA A 95 6.43 1.68 6.03
CA ALA A 95 6.63 0.25 6.13
C ALA A 95 7.15 -0.36 4.81
N LEU A 96 6.65 0.13 3.66
CA LEU A 96 7.07 -0.31 2.34
C LEU A 96 8.56 -0.06 2.06
N LYS A 97 9.11 1.07 2.53
CA LYS A 97 10.56 1.37 2.43
C LYS A 97 11.47 0.29 3.02
N ARG A 98 10.94 -0.54 3.93
CA ARG A 98 11.69 -1.60 4.62
C ARG A 98 11.60 -2.95 3.92
N LEU A 99 10.89 -3.05 2.79
CA LEU A 99 10.73 -4.28 2.03
C LEU A 99 11.86 -4.41 1.00
N PRO A 100 12.86 -5.30 1.21
CA PRO A 100 14.01 -5.40 0.32
C PRO A 100 13.70 -6.09 -1.02
N ASN A 101 12.51 -6.71 -1.14
CA ASN A 101 12.10 -7.48 -2.31
C ASN A 101 10.93 -6.84 -3.06
N LEU A 102 10.56 -5.58 -2.74
CA LEU A 102 9.41 -4.92 -3.34
C LEU A 102 9.71 -4.56 -4.80
N ARG A 103 9.10 -5.29 -5.74
CA ARG A 103 9.32 -5.14 -7.18
C ARG A 103 8.21 -4.39 -7.89
N MET A 104 6.99 -4.46 -7.38
CA MET A 104 5.82 -3.87 -8.01
C MET A 104 5.02 -3.03 -7.03
N ILE A 105 4.75 -1.78 -7.41
CA ILE A 105 3.81 -0.90 -6.73
C ILE A 105 2.70 -0.50 -7.71
N THR A 106 1.47 -0.85 -7.36
CA THR A 106 0.27 -0.29 -8.00
C THR A 106 -0.40 0.66 -7.01
N ALA A 107 -0.63 1.90 -7.41
CA ALA A 107 -1.14 2.96 -6.55
C ALA A 107 -2.33 3.63 -7.23
N TRP A 108 -3.52 3.50 -6.66
CA TRP A 108 -4.77 4.04 -7.18
C TRP A 108 -5.19 5.30 -6.46
N LYS A 109 -5.81 6.21 -7.23
CA LYS A 109 -6.39 7.46 -6.73
C LYS A 109 -5.41 8.32 -5.94
N ILE A 110 -4.19 8.47 -6.47
CA ILE A 110 -3.15 9.26 -5.82
C ILE A 110 -3.41 10.76 -6.04
N PRO A 111 -3.56 11.58 -4.98
CA PRO A 111 -3.69 13.03 -5.08
C PRO A 111 -2.35 13.70 -5.41
N ALA A 112 -2.41 14.93 -5.95
CA ALA A 112 -1.22 15.72 -6.29
C ALA A 112 -0.28 15.92 -5.08
N ASP A 113 -0.85 16.09 -3.88
CA ASP A 113 -0.14 16.40 -2.64
C ASP A 113 0.19 15.15 -1.80
N ALA A 114 0.22 13.95 -2.41
CA ALA A 114 0.56 12.67 -1.77
C ALA A 114 2.03 12.60 -1.28
N SER A 115 2.34 13.36 -0.23
CA SER A 115 3.71 13.56 0.27
C SER A 115 4.35 12.28 0.81
N SER A 116 3.58 11.35 1.38
CA SER A 116 4.08 10.03 1.79
C SER A 116 4.48 9.17 0.61
N PHE A 117 3.64 9.14 -0.42
CA PHE A 117 3.91 8.37 -1.63
C PHE A 117 5.13 8.95 -2.37
N HIS A 118 5.21 10.27 -2.48
CA HIS A 118 6.43 10.93 -2.99
C HIS A 118 7.66 10.55 -2.16
N ARG A 119 7.59 10.59 -0.82
CA ARG A 119 8.72 10.19 0.04
C ARG A 119 9.10 8.70 -0.10
N LEU A 120 8.17 7.84 -0.49
CA LEU A 120 8.47 6.44 -0.84
C LEU A 120 9.27 6.39 -2.14
N LEU A 121 8.78 7.01 -3.21
CA LEU A 121 9.50 7.05 -4.49
C LEU A 121 10.88 7.72 -4.38
N LEU A 122 11.00 8.77 -3.57
CA LEU A 122 12.27 9.43 -3.34
C LEU A 122 13.28 8.53 -2.62
N HIS A 123 12.80 7.69 -1.69
CA HIS A 123 13.64 6.69 -1.02
C HIS A 123 14.15 5.66 -2.03
N ASP A 124 13.28 5.11 -2.88
CA ASP A 124 13.69 4.17 -3.93
C ASP A 124 14.65 4.81 -4.94
N ALA A 125 14.42 6.07 -5.33
CA ALA A 125 15.33 6.84 -6.18
C ALA A 125 16.70 7.09 -5.53
N GLN A 126 16.79 7.11 -4.19
CA GLN A 126 18.05 7.24 -3.47
C GLN A 126 18.83 5.93 -3.38
N LEU A 127 18.14 4.78 -3.44
CA LEU A 127 18.77 3.47 -3.53
C LEU A 127 19.38 3.22 -4.91
N ALA A 128 18.91 3.92 -5.96
CA ALA A 128 19.41 3.78 -7.33
C ALA A 128 19.39 2.31 -7.77
N MET A 129 20.54 1.76 -8.19
CA MET A 129 20.69 0.36 -8.59
C MET A 129 20.40 -0.66 -7.48
N ASP A 130 20.38 -0.25 -6.21
CA ASP A 130 20.04 -1.13 -5.08
C ASP A 130 18.51 -1.21 -4.83
N SER A 131 17.69 -0.40 -5.50
CA SER A 131 16.23 -0.53 -5.39
C SER A 131 15.75 -1.78 -6.14
N SER A 132 14.89 -2.58 -5.50
CA SER A 132 14.23 -3.71 -6.14
C SER A 132 13.05 -3.32 -7.04
N LEU A 133 12.65 -2.04 -7.07
CA LEU A 133 11.42 -1.58 -7.73
C LEU A 133 11.54 -1.60 -9.26
N GLU A 134 10.88 -2.56 -9.90
CA GLU A 134 10.91 -2.74 -11.36
C GLU A 134 9.63 -2.24 -12.04
N GLU A 135 8.50 -2.21 -11.33
CA GLU A 135 7.20 -1.88 -11.89
C GLU A 135 6.45 -0.85 -11.03
N LEU A 136 5.99 0.22 -11.68
CA LEU A 136 5.24 1.29 -11.06
C LEU A 136 4.00 1.61 -11.90
N LYS A 137 2.83 1.40 -11.32
CA LYS A 137 1.55 1.79 -11.89
C LYS A 137 0.89 2.80 -10.98
N ILE A 138 0.58 3.98 -11.51
CA ILE A 138 -0.07 5.04 -10.74
C ILE A 138 -1.30 5.52 -11.48
N ASP A 139 -2.41 5.61 -10.77
CA ASP A 139 -3.63 6.28 -11.21
C ASP A 139 -3.84 7.54 -10.36
N PHE A 140 -3.85 8.69 -11.02
CA PHE A 140 -3.98 9.99 -10.40
C PHE A 140 -5.43 10.49 -10.43
N VAL A 141 -5.87 11.12 -9.33
CA VAL A 141 -7.18 11.79 -9.25
C VAL A 141 -7.19 13.17 -9.91
N VAL A 142 -6.03 13.64 -10.38
CA VAL A 142 -5.81 14.97 -10.98
C VAL A 142 -5.03 14.85 -12.28
N ASP A 143 -4.89 15.97 -13.00
CA ASP A 143 -4.00 16.04 -14.15
C ASP A 143 -2.53 15.85 -13.70
N VAL A 144 -1.73 15.22 -14.56
CA VAL A 144 -0.29 15.04 -14.34
C VAL A 144 0.42 16.38 -14.19
N SER A 145 -0.07 17.45 -14.82
CA SER A 145 0.53 18.80 -14.73
C SER A 145 0.57 19.35 -13.30
N ASP A 146 -0.34 18.88 -12.43
CA ASP A 146 -0.45 19.34 -11.05
C ASP A 146 0.50 18.58 -10.10
N ILE A 147 1.23 17.59 -10.62
CA ILE A 147 2.04 16.66 -9.83
C ILE A 147 3.50 17.10 -9.85
N SER A 148 3.84 17.98 -8.91
CA SER A 148 5.18 18.56 -8.82
C SER A 148 6.30 17.53 -8.63
N TRP A 149 6.00 16.37 -8.04
CA TRP A 149 6.98 15.32 -7.73
C TRP A 149 7.12 14.24 -8.80
N LEU A 150 6.41 14.34 -9.93
CA LEU A 150 6.50 13.33 -11.00
C LEU A 150 7.93 13.15 -11.52
N HIS A 151 8.74 14.21 -11.48
CA HIS A 151 10.17 14.19 -11.83
C HIS A 151 10.99 13.21 -10.96
N THR A 152 10.49 12.77 -9.81
CA THR A 152 11.15 11.74 -8.99
C THR A 152 11.14 10.38 -9.68
N ILE A 153 10.12 10.08 -10.51
CA ILE A 153 10.00 8.79 -11.22
C ILE A 153 11.16 8.59 -12.20
N SER A 154 11.68 9.65 -12.82
CA SER A 154 12.80 9.56 -13.76
C SER A 154 14.12 9.14 -13.11
N ARG A 155 14.18 9.12 -11.76
CA ARG A 155 15.35 8.73 -10.98
C ARG A 155 15.28 7.28 -10.49
N LEU A 156 14.24 6.53 -10.84
CA LEU A 156 14.09 5.12 -10.49
C LEU A 156 14.86 4.26 -11.49
N GLU A 157 16.16 4.04 -11.24
CA GLU A 157 17.08 3.42 -12.20
C GLU A 157 16.75 1.96 -12.55
N THR A 158 16.09 1.23 -11.64
CA THR A 158 15.71 -0.17 -11.85
C THR A 158 14.32 -0.34 -12.46
N LEU A 159 13.58 0.76 -12.67
CA LEU A 159 12.23 0.74 -13.20
C LEU A 159 12.21 0.31 -14.68
N ARG A 160 11.43 -0.72 -14.98
CA ARG A 160 11.26 -1.31 -16.32
C ARG A 160 9.89 -1.07 -16.90
N HIS A 161 8.88 -1.00 -16.04
CA HIS A 161 7.49 -0.82 -16.44
C HIS A 161 6.88 0.36 -15.70
N LEU A 162 6.44 1.36 -16.46
CA LEU A 162 5.75 2.54 -15.94
C LEU A 162 4.39 2.67 -16.61
N VAL A 163 3.34 2.76 -15.78
CA VAL A 163 1.98 3.06 -16.24
C VAL A 163 1.46 4.24 -15.45
N LEU A 164 1.14 5.34 -16.15
CA LEU A 164 0.50 6.52 -15.57
C LEU A 164 -0.90 6.65 -16.15
N LEU A 165 -1.90 6.68 -15.28
CA LEU A 165 -3.30 6.90 -15.61
C LEU A 165 -3.74 8.21 -14.97
N THR A 166 -4.56 8.97 -15.68
CA THR A 166 -5.24 10.14 -15.12
C THR A 166 -6.73 10.04 -15.36
N TRP A 167 -7.49 10.45 -14.34
CA TRP A 167 -8.91 10.72 -14.51
C TRP A 167 -9.05 12.08 -15.20
N GLN A 168 -9.05 12.09 -16.54
CA GLN A 168 -9.70 13.19 -17.23
C GLN A 168 -11.17 13.16 -16.82
N SER A 169 -11.58 14.13 -16.01
CA SER A 169 -12.99 14.47 -15.85
C SER A 169 -13.56 14.63 -17.25
N MET A 170 -14.38 13.67 -17.68
CA MET A 170 -15.15 13.83 -18.90
C MET A 170 -15.81 15.20 -18.80
N PRO A 171 -15.58 16.12 -19.76
CA PRO A 171 -16.25 17.40 -19.71
C PRO A 171 -17.74 17.09 -19.68
N LEU A 172 -18.41 17.48 -18.59
CA LEU A 172 -19.86 17.56 -18.55
C LEU A 172 -20.23 18.38 -19.78
N ARG A 173 -20.71 17.70 -20.83
CA ARG A 173 -21.32 18.36 -21.98
C ARG A 173 -22.49 19.13 -21.40
N ARG A 174 -22.28 20.43 -21.17
CA ARG A 174 -23.36 21.38 -20.92
C ARG A 174 -24.24 21.31 -22.18
N THR A 175 -25.41 20.71 -22.00
CA THR A 175 -26.52 20.82 -22.95
C THR A 175 -27.34 22.03 -22.58
#